data_AF-A0A1R0ZI20-F1
#
_entry.id   AF-A0A1R0ZI20-F1
#
_cell.length_a   1.000
_cell.length_b   1.000
_cell.length_c   1.000
_cell.angle_alpha   90.00
_cell.angle_beta   90.00
_cell.angle_gamma   90.00
#
_symmetry.space_group_name_H-M   'P 1'
#
loop_
_entity.id
_entity.type
_entity.pdbx_description
1 polymer ?
#
loop_
_entity_poly.entity_id
_entity_poly.type
_entity_poly.pdbx_seq_one_letter_code
_entity_poly.pdbx_strand_id
1 'polypeptide(L)' 'MTEKIDEYKERLALIQQNGNLSIEAEALLEEMMADLVELNRSNKALRRAIMKTGQASTMSTRLRDALYE' A
#
# COMPACT_ATOMS: atom_id res chain seq x y z
N MET A 1 0.65 -3.96 -5.66
CA MET A 1 1.01 -3.13 -4.49
C MET A 1 1.29 -3.96 -3.24
N THR A 2 0.47 -4.97 -2.90
CA THR A 2 0.74 -5.85 -1.75
C THR A 2 2.10 -6.55 -1.85
N GLU A 3 2.43 -7.14 -3.00
CA GLU A 3 3.75 -7.75 -3.25
C GLU A 3 4.92 -6.77 -3.05
N LYS A 4 4.79 -5.52 -3.51
CA LYS A 4 5.81 -4.49 -3.29
C LYS A 4 6.01 -4.13 -1.81
N ILE A 5 4.94 -4.14 -1.01
CA ILE A 5 5.03 -3.92 0.44
C ILE A 5 5.80 -5.07 1.10
N ASP A 6 5.54 -6.30 0.67
CA ASP A 6 6.22 -7.47 1.22
C ASP A 6 7.71 -7.46 0.83
N GLU A 7 8.05 -7.12 -0.42
CA GLU A 7 9.44 -6.87 -0.86
C GLU A 7 10.14 -5.77 -0.03
N TYR A 8 9.44 -4.68 0.30
CA TYR A 8 10.01 -3.62 1.13
C TYR A 8 10.25 -4.07 2.56
N LYS A 9 9.36 -4.88 3.15
CA LYS A 9 9.56 -5.45 4.49
C LYS A 9 10.76 -6.39 4.52
N GLU A 10 10.92 -7.25 3.53
CA GLU A 10 12.09 -8.14 3.43
C GLU A 10 13.39 -7.35 3.30
N ARG A 11 13.42 -6.33 2.44
CA ARG A 11 14.59 -5.45 2.31
C ARG A 11 14.89 -4.68 3.59
N LEU A 12 13.87 -4.19 4.29
CA LEU A 12 14.04 -3.50 5.58
C LEU A 12 14.67 -4.44 6.62
N ALA A 13 14.16 -5.67 6.74
CA ALA A 13 14.68 -6.67 7.67
C ALA A 13 16.15 -7.01 7.40
N LEU A 14 16.55 -7.09 6.12
CA LEU A 14 17.95 -7.28 5.74
C LEU A 14 18.84 -6.08 6.14
N ILE A 15 18.34 -4.85 6.00
CA ILE A 15 19.09 -3.65 6.38
C ILE A 15 19.24 -3.55 7.91
N GLN A 16 18.18 -3.87 8.66
CA GLN A 16 18.19 -3.92 10.13
C GLN A 16 19.17 -4.99 10.63
N GLN A 17 19.16 -6.20 10.06
CA GLN A 17 20.11 -7.26 10.43
C GLN A 17 21.58 -6.88 10.19
N ASN A 18 21.84 -6.06 9.17
CA ASN A 18 23.19 -5.57 8.87
C ASN A 18 23.65 -4.44 9.80
N GLY A 19 22.79 -3.93 10.69
CA GLY A 19 23.12 -2.86 11.65
C GLY A 19 23.41 -1.50 10.99
N ASN A 20 22.93 -1.30 9.76
CA ASN A 20 23.22 -0.10 8.96
C ASN A 20 22.28 1.08 9.28
N LEU A 21 21.33 0.92 10.20
CA LEU A 21 20.38 1.94 10.60
C LEU A 21 20.59 2.32 12.07
N SER A 22 20.41 3.60 12.39
CA SER A 22 20.24 4.01 13.78
C SER A 22 18.86 3.60 14.29
N ILE A 23 18.71 3.44 15.61
CA ILE A 23 17.43 3.10 16.25
C ILE A 23 16.31 4.09 15.86
N GLU A 24 16.64 5.38 15.76
CA GLU A 24 15.69 6.42 15.35
C GLU A 24 15.24 6.25 13.89
N ALA A 25 16.16 5.84 13.01
CA ALA A 25 15.84 5.57 11.62
C ALA A 25 15.01 4.28 11.46
N GLU A 26 15.28 3.25 12.27
CA GLU A 26 14.46 2.03 12.30
C GLU A 26 13.02 2.33 12.74
N ALA A 27 12.85 3.10 13.83
CA ALA A 27 11.54 3.50 14.32
C ALA A 27 10.75 4.29 13.28
N LEU A 28 11.38 5.28 12.63
CA LEU A 28 10.74 6.07 11.57
C LEU A 28 10.32 5.20 10.38
N LEU A 29 11.17 4.25 9.97
CA LEU A 29 10.86 3.36 8.85
C LEU A 29 9.71 2.39 9.18
N GLU A 30 9.61 1.92 10.43
CA GLU A 30 8.48 1.11 10.89
C GLU A 30 7.17 1.90 10.87
N GLU A 31 7.17 3.15 11.36
CA GLU A 31 6.01 4.05 11.29
C GLU A 31 5.57 4.30 9.84
N MET A 32 6.51 4.66 8.96
CA MET A 32 6.23 4.87 7.54
C MET A 32 5.69 3.61 6.85
N MET A 33 6.18 2.42 7.24
CA MET A 33 5.69 1.16 6.71
C MET A 33 4.25 0.87 7.17
N ALA A 34 3.93 1.15 8.43
CA ALA A 34 2.57 1.01 8.95
C ALA A 34 1.59 1.93 8.20
N ASP A 35 1.98 3.20 8.00
CA ASP A 35 1.19 4.17 7.23
C ASP A 35 0.97 3.72 5.78
N LEU A 36 2.01 3.19 5.13
CA LEU A 36 1.91 2.70 3.75
C LEU A 36 0.94 1.51 3.64
N VAL A 37 0.96 0.60 4.62
CA VAL A 37 0.03 -0.53 4.70
C VAL A 37 -1.41 -0.03 4.85
N GLU A 38 -1.65 0.92 5.75
CA GLU A 38 -2.99 1.46 6.00
C GLU A 38 -3.51 2.26 4.80
N LEU A 39 -2.66 3.05 4.14
CA LEU A 39 -2.99 3.74 2.90
C LEU A 39 -3.38 2.77 1.78
N ASN A 40 -2.62 1.68 1.60
CA ASN A 40 -2.94 0.66 0.61
C ASN A 40 -4.28 -0.03 0.92
N ARG A 41 -4.52 -0.38 2.20
CA ARG A 41 -5.79 -0.94 2.64
C ARG A 41 -6.96 0.01 2.38
N SER A 42 -6.81 1.28 2.77
CA SER A 42 -7.81 2.32 2.56
C SER A 42 -8.10 2.54 1.07
N ASN A 43 -7.05 2.56 0.23
CA ASN A 43 -7.19 2.66 -1.21
C ASN A 43 -7.99 1.48 -1.79
N LYS A 44 -7.66 0.24 -1.38
CA LYS A 44 -8.43 -0.96 -1.76
C LYS A 44 -9.90 -0.87 -1.33
N ALA A 45 -10.18 -0.37 -0.13
CA ALA A 45 -11.53 -0.20 0.37
C ALA A 45 -12.31 0.84 -0.45
N LEU A 46 -11.69 2.00 -0.75
CA LEU A 46 -12.27 3.05 -1.59
C LEU A 46 -12.56 2.54 -3.01
N ARG A 47 -11.62 1.82 -3.62
CA ARG A 47 -11.82 1.21 -4.95
C ARG A 47 -13.03 0.28 -4.96
N ARG A 48 -13.14 -0.60 -3.95
CA ARG A 48 -14.31 -1.49 -3.78
C ARG A 48 -15.61 -0.72 -3.59
N ALA A 49 -15.59 0.36 -2.81
CA ALA A 49 -16.76 1.20 -2.59
C ALA A 49 -17.21 1.88 -3.89
N ILE A 50 -16.28 2.46 -4.66
CA ILE A 50 -16.55 3.08 -5.97
C ILE A 50 -17.10 2.05 -6.96
N MET A 51 -16.55 0.85 -7.00
CA MET A 51 -17.06 -0.22 -7.87
C MET A 51 -18.48 -0.64 -7.51
N LYS A 52 -18.83 -0.67 -6.21
CA LYS A 52 -20.19 -0.99 -5.75
C LYS A 52 -21.18 0.12 -6.10
N THR A 53 -20.80 1.39 -6.01
CA THR A 53 -21.69 2.53 -6.29
C THR A 53 -21.81 2.82 -7.79
N GLY A 54 -20.74 2.60 -8.57
CA GLY A 54 -20.71 2.88 -10.00
C GLY A 54 -21.25 1.76 -10.90
N GLN A 55 -21.84 0.70 -10.35
CA GLN A 55 -22.68 -0.23 -11.13
C GLN A 55 -24.03 0.39 -11.53
N ALA A 56 -24.45 1.49 -10.89
CA ALA A 56 -25.72 2.17 -11.16
C ALA A 56 -25.61 3.37 -12.13
N SER A 57 -24.39 3.81 -12.48
CA SER A 57 -24.14 5.01 -13.29
C SER A 57 -23.00 4.76 -14.25
N THR A 58 -23.11 5.32 -15.46
CA THR A 58 -22.20 5.23 -16.60
C THR A 58 -20.73 5.55 -16.24
N MET A 59 -20.01 4.58 -15.67
CA MET A 59 -18.58 4.71 -15.38
C MET A 59 -17.79 4.49 -16.68
N SER A 60 -16.82 5.35 -17.01
CA SER A 60 -15.98 5.16 -18.19
C SER A 60 -15.10 3.91 -18.03
N THR A 61 -14.87 3.19 -19.13
CA THR A 61 -14.04 1.96 -19.15
C THR A 61 -12.64 2.20 -18.57
N ARG A 62 -12.04 3.37 -18.86
CA ARG A 62 -10.73 3.77 -18.31
C ARG A 62 -10.71 3.86 -16.78
N LEU A 63 -11.78 4.37 -16.17
CA LEU A 63 -11.88 4.44 -14.70
C LEU A 63 -12.07 3.04 -14.11
N ARG A 64 -12.82 2.17 -14.78
CA ARG A 64 -12.98 0.77 -14.37
C ARG A 64 -11.64 0.04 -14.40
N ASP A 65 -10.88 0.18 -15.48
CA ASP A 65 -9.58 -0.50 -15.64
C ASP A 65 -8.59 -0.06 -14.54
N ALA A 66 -8.51 1.24 -14.25
CA ALA A 66 -7.66 1.78 -13.18
C ALA A 66 -8.06 1.37 -11.75
N LEU A 67 -9.29 0.88 -11.54
CA LEU A 67 -9.76 0.38 -10.25
C LEU A 67 -9.49 -1.13 -10.07
N TYR A 68 -9.30 -1.87 -11.17
CA TYR A 68 -9.02 -3.32 -11.16
C TYR A 68 -7.53 -3.67 -11.03
N GLU A 69 -6.61 -2.81 -11.51
CA GLU A 69 -5.15 -2.91 -11.27
C GLU A 69 -4.74 -2.50 -9.86
#